data_AF-A0A1Y5F6F4-F1
#
_entry.id   AF-A0A1Y5F6F4-F1
#
_cell.length_a   1.000
_cell.length_b   1.000
_cell.length_c   1.000
_cell.angle_alpha   90.00
_cell.angle_beta   90.00
_cell.angle_gamma   90.00
#
_symmetry.space_group_name_H-M   'P 1'
#
loop_
_entity.id
_entity.type
_entity.pdbx_description
1 polymer ?
#
loop_
_entity_poly.entity_id
_entity_poly.type
_entity_poly.pdbx_seq_one_letter_code
_entity_poly.pdbx_strand_id
1 'polypeptide(L)'
;MSKLFWKIEKNLDITSKVKNYSNCSKRLGYYDLVYVEVDNQGSPLINSDGRSFSAFTKEELVIRTGKAFELEDIISSDYGITNKKVNLKAYMVGDLTSSLCHSKEIRFIKINPILFKSEDSSTLLHEQIVVVPIKDSLTGKSILTSPEEGMALLAIKSEDEKRLGMEIVFYCLTNKNLPDTFEEREGILNEKINELSFYSSRVPIKKGSGSILCVILNLENSMEETAFIRNYRTLDNHSDIIFVTSELKIKTGDLHQINYDGNSIDTIFMPIIDWQRSKELCANSNLHL
;
A
#
# COMPACT_ATOMS: atom_id res chain seq x y z
N MET A 1 6.42 -17.73 9.56
CA MET A 1 5.17 -17.79 8.76
C MET A 1 4.38 -16.50 8.97
N SER A 2 4.59 -15.48 8.13
CA SER A 2 3.63 -14.39 8.06
C SER A 2 2.32 -14.98 7.54
N LYS A 3 1.24 -14.96 8.33
CA LYS A 3 -0.09 -15.20 7.79
C LYS A 3 -0.24 -14.27 6.57
N LEU A 4 -0.61 -14.80 5.42
CA LEU A 4 -0.73 -14.05 4.16
C LEU A 4 -1.96 -13.13 4.24
N PHE A 5 -1.87 -12.09 5.08
CA PHE A 5 -2.99 -11.22 5.43
C PHE A 5 -3.57 -10.50 4.21
N TRP A 6 -2.75 -10.18 3.23
CA TRP A 6 -3.21 -9.62 1.96
C TRP A 6 -4.20 -10.56 1.23
N LYS A 7 -4.07 -11.88 1.35
CA LYS A 7 -5.02 -12.84 0.76
C LYS A 7 -6.37 -12.76 1.48
N ILE A 8 -6.36 -12.60 2.81
CA ILE A 8 -7.58 -12.41 3.60
C ILE A 8 -8.26 -11.10 3.17
N GLU A 9 -7.52 -10.00 3.18
CA GLU A 9 -8.08 -8.69 2.84
C GLU A 9 -8.59 -8.62 1.40
N LYS A 10 -7.91 -9.28 0.45
CA LYS A 10 -8.37 -9.42 -0.94
C LYS A 10 -9.76 -10.10 -1.03
N ASN A 11 -10.04 -11.07 -0.15
CA ASN A 11 -11.32 -11.79 -0.13
C ASN A 11 -12.42 -11.06 0.67
N LEU A 12 -12.09 -9.94 1.33
CA LEU A 12 -13.03 -9.10 2.07
C LEU A 12 -13.47 -7.86 1.27
N ASP A 13 -13.06 -7.73 0.01
CA ASP A 13 -13.59 -6.74 -0.91
C ASP A 13 -15.09 -6.98 -1.12
N ILE A 14 -15.93 -5.95 -0.91
CA ILE A 14 -17.39 -6.07 -1.03
C ILE A 14 -17.78 -6.60 -2.41
N THR A 15 -17.08 -6.18 -3.47
CA THR A 15 -17.39 -6.59 -4.85
C THR A 15 -17.14 -8.08 -5.11
N SER A 16 -16.33 -8.74 -4.26
CA SER A 16 -16.11 -10.18 -4.32
C SER A 16 -17.30 -10.98 -3.77
N LYS A 17 -18.13 -10.37 -2.92
CA LYS A 17 -19.28 -11.01 -2.25
C LYS A 17 -20.63 -10.53 -2.80
N VAL A 18 -20.71 -9.26 -3.17
CA VAL A 18 -21.94 -8.61 -3.63
C VAL A 18 -21.78 -8.23 -5.10
N LYS A 19 -22.42 -9.01 -5.97
CA LYS A 19 -22.41 -8.74 -7.42
C LYS A 19 -23.07 -7.39 -7.69
N ASN A 20 -22.48 -6.61 -8.61
CA ASN A 20 -22.95 -5.29 -9.03
C ASN A 20 -22.98 -4.23 -7.92
N TYR A 21 -22.24 -4.42 -6.82
CA TYR A 21 -22.08 -3.37 -5.83
C TYR A 21 -21.45 -2.12 -6.44
N SER A 22 -22.07 -0.96 -6.21
CA SER A 22 -21.54 0.32 -6.65
C SER A 22 -20.79 0.99 -5.50
N ASN A 23 -19.48 1.13 -5.64
CA ASN A 23 -18.66 1.78 -4.62
C ASN A 23 -19.11 3.23 -4.40
N CYS A 24 -19.13 3.66 -3.15
CA CYS A 24 -19.56 5.01 -2.79
C CYS A 24 -18.51 6.08 -3.04
N SER A 25 -17.28 5.67 -3.40
CA SER A 25 -16.15 6.56 -3.59
C SER A 25 -15.32 6.21 -4.82
N LYS A 26 -14.66 7.24 -5.36
CA LYS A 26 -13.56 7.06 -6.30
C LYS A 26 -12.35 6.50 -5.53
N ARG A 27 -11.40 5.92 -6.27
CA ARG A 27 -10.15 5.43 -5.70
C ARG A 27 -9.44 6.56 -4.94
N LEU A 28 -9.25 6.36 -3.64
CA LEU A 28 -8.58 7.34 -2.77
C LEU A 28 -7.06 7.33 -3.02
N GLY A 29 -6.44 8.50 -2.96
CA GLY A 29 -5.01 8.75 -2.91
C GLY A 29 -4.57 9.40 -1.59
N TYR A 30 -3.29 9.79 -1.52
CA TYR A 30 -2.65 10.30 -0.30
C TYR A 30 -3.34 11.52 0.30
N TYR A 31 -3.78 12.46 -0.54
CA TYR A 31 -4.31 13.76 -0.12
C TYR A 31 -5.84 13.79 0.05
N ASP A 32 -6.52 12.68 -0.19
CA ASP A 32 -7.97 12.61 0.01
C ASP A 32 -8.33 12.61 1.50
N LEU A 33 -9.49 13.18 1.82
CA LEU A 33 -10.00 13.26 3.17
C LEU A 33 -10.89 12.06 3.51
N VAL A 34 -10.71 11.54 4.72
CA VAL A 34 -11.53 10.48 5.30
C VAL A 34 -11.89 10.81 6.75
N TYR A 35 -13.04 10.32 7.19
CA TYR A 35 -13.52 10.40 8.56
C TYR A 35 -13.22 9.10 9.28
N VAL A 36 -12.66 9.19 10.48
CA VAL A 36 -12.25 8.02 11.27
C VAL A 36 -12.90 8.10 12.63
N GLU A 37 -13.39 6.96 13.12
CA GLU A 37 -13.88 6.86 14.49
C GLU A 37 -12.72 6.94 15.48
N VAL A 38 -12.85 7.83 16.45
CA VAL A 38 -11.80 8.10 17.45
C VAL A 38 -12.32 7.91 18.87
N ASP A 39 -11.41 7.55 19.77
CA ASP A 39 -11.69 7.51 21.21
C ASP A 39 -11.86 8.91 21.82
N ASN A 40 -12.07 8.96 23.14
CA ASN A 40 -12.20 10.20 23.90
C ASN A 40 -10.93 11.06 23.91
N GLN A 41 -9.77 10.48 23.54
CA GLN A 41 -8.48 11.16 23.44
C GLN A 41 -8.19 11.61 22.00
N GLY A 42 -9.05 11.29 21.04
CA GLY A 42 -8.91 11.63 19.62
C GLY A 42 -8.04 10.65 18.82
N SER A 43 -7.73 9.48 19.38
CA SER A 43 -6.96 8.43 18.71
C SER A 43 -7.86 7.51 17.87
N PRO A 44 -7.47 7.13 16.64
CA PRO A 44 -8.23 6.19 15.82
C PRO A 44 -8.51 4.86 16.51
N LEU A 45 -9.75 4.37 16.43
CA LEU A 45 -10.13 3.07 16.99
C LEU A 45 -9.69 1.92 16.07
N ILE A 46 -9.06 0.92 16.69
CA ILE A 46 -8.70 -0.33 16.01
C ILE A 46 -9.90 -1.27 15.97
N ASN A 47 -10.07 -1.97 14.84
CA ASN A 47 -11.11 -2.96 14.65
C ASN A 47 -10.81 -4.23 15.49
N SER A 48 -11.81 -5.10 15.61
CA SER A 48 -11.74 -6.34 16.40
C SER A 48 -10.68 -7.34 15.94
N ASP A 49 -10.16 -7.21 14.71
CA ASP A 49 -9.05 -8.01 14.19
C ASP A 49 -7.67 -7.61 14.74
N GLY A 50 -7.61 -6.53 15.54
CA GLY A 50 -6.42 -6.03 16.19
C GLY A 50 -5.37 -5.41 15.27
N ARG A 51 -5.70 -5.16 13.99
CA ARG A 51 -4.73 -4.64 13.01
C ARG A 51 -5.30 -3.64 11.99
N SER A 52 -6.61 -3.69 11.75
CA SER A 52 -7.25 -2.81 10.78
C SER A 52 -7.99 -1.67 11.45
N PHE A 53 -8.17 -0.58 10.71
CA PHE A 53 -8.91 0.60 11.12
C PHE A 53 -10.02 0.85 10.10
N SER A 54 -11.08 1.52 10.53
CA SER A 54 -12.21 1.87 9.66
C SER A 54 -12.17 3.35 9.33
N ALA A 55 -12.25 3.68 8.04
CA ALA A 55 -12.33 5.06 7.58
C ALA A 55 -13.47 5.22 6.57
N PHE A 56 -14.09 6.40 6.57
CA PHE A 56 -15.30 6.69 5.83
C PHE A 56 -15.09 7.91 4.95
N THR A 57 -15.52 7.83 3.71
CA THR A 57 -15.44 8.97 2.76
C THR A 57 -16.51 10.04 3.03
N LYS A 58 -17.56 9.70 3.77
CA LYS A 58 -18.59 10.59 4.29
C LYS A 58 -18.96 10.16 5.71
N GLU A 59 -19.26 11.11 6.59
CA GLU A 59 -19.63 10.82 7.98
C GLU A 59 -20.81 9.84 8.10
N GLU A 60 -21.81 10.00 7.23
CA GLU A 60 -23.02 9.17 7.19
C GLU A 60 -22.73 7.67 7.01
N LEU A 61 -21.61 7.31 6.39
CA LEU A 61 -21.27 5.90 6.10
C LEU A 61 -20.88 5.12 7.36
N VAL A 62 -20.65 5.80 8.49
CA VAL A 62 -20.37 5.15 9.78
C VAL A 62 -21.48 4.21 10.23
N ILE A 63 -22.72 4.44 9.78
CA ILE A 63 -23.87 3.57 10.10
C ILE A 63 -23.64 2.11 9.65
N ARG A 64 -22.80 1.91 8.63
CA ARG A 64 -22.50 0.60 8.03
C ARG A 64 -21.70 -0.33 8.95
N THR A 65 -21.08 0.21 9.99
CA THR A 65 -20.35 -0.58 11.01
C THR A 65 -21.12 -0.69 12.32
N GLY A 66 -22.24 0.04 12.47
CA GLY A 66 -23.01 0.10 13.71
C GLY A 66 -23.86 -1.15 14.00
N LYS A 67 -24.25 -1.88 12.96
CA LYS A 67 -24.96 -3.17 13.06
C LYS A 67 -24.49 -4.11 11.96
N ALA A 68 -24.70 -5.41 12.15
CA ALA A 68 -24.40 -6.40 11.11
C ALA A 68 -25.54 -6.45 10.09
N PHE A 69 -25.21 -6.47 8.81
CA PHE A 69 -26.12 -6.46 7.67
C PHE A 69 -26.11 -7.79 6.92
N GLU A 70 -27.26 -8.21 6.44
CA GLU A 70 -27.41 -9.36 5.55
C GLU A 70 -27.22 -8.93 4.08
N LEU A 71 -27.16 -9.89 3.17
CA LEU A 71 -26.84 -9.60 1.76
C LEU A 71 -27.90 -8.71 1.11
N GLU A 72 -29.17 -8.95 1.45
CA GLU A 72 -30.34 -8.23 0.98
C GLU A 72 -30.32 -6.75 1.40
N ASP A 73 -29.86 -6.46 2.61
CA ASP A 73 -29.72 -5.09 3.12
C ASP A 73 -28.65 -4.31 2.33
N ILE A 74 -27.53 -4.97 2.04
CA ILE A 74 -26.41 -4.34 1.32
C ILE A 74 -26.81 -4.03 -0.13
N ILE A 75 -27.54 -4.95 -0.78
CA ILE A 75 -28.02 -4.76 -2.16
C ILE A 75 -29.06 -3.65 -2.23
N SER A 76 -29.99 -3.61 -1.27
CA SER A 76 -31.03 -2.58 -1.21
C SER A 76 -30.50 -1.22 -0.74
N SER A 77 -29.25 -1.15 -0.27
CA SER A 77 -28.65 0.04 0.35
C SER A 77 -29.44 0.56 1.55
N ASP A 78 -30.20 -0.31 2.22
CA ASP A 78 -30.98 0.05 3.41
C ASP A 78 -30.14 -0.14 4.67
N TYR A 79 -29.40 0.91 5.02
CA TYR A 79 -28.54 0.91 6.20
C TYR A 79 -29.25 1.38 7.48
N GLY A 80 -30.49 1.85 7.38
CA GLY A 80 -31.25 2.45 8.48
C GLY A 80 -30.62 3.73 9.07
N ILE A 81 -31.15 4.15 10.22
CA ILE A 81 -30.64 5.30 10.99
C ILE A 81 -30.03 4.77 12.30
N THR A 82 -28.82 5.20 12.62
CA THR A 82 -28.16 4.84 13.88
C THR A 82 -28.26 6.01 14.86
N ASN A 83 -28.88 5.80 16.03
CA ASN A 83 -28.97 6.82 17.10
C ASN A 83 -27.70 6.95 17.95
N LYS A 84 -26.64 6.18 17.62
CA LYS A 84 -25.37 6.21 18.33
C LYS A 84 -24.56 7.40 17.83
N LYS A 85 -24.31 8.38 18.71
CA LYS A 85 -23.40 9.49 18.41
C LYS A 85 -21.98 8.92 18.31
N VAL A 86 -21.44 8.83 17.10
CA VAL A 86 -20.07 8.38 16.86
C VAL A 86 -19.15 9.60 16.82
N ASN A 87 -18.02 9.54 17.50
CA ASN A 87 -17.03 10.60 17.46
C ASN A 87 -16.14 10.40 16.23
N LEU A 88 -16.34 11.25 15.22
CA LEU A 88 -15.59 11.19 13.97
C LEU A 88 -14.61 12.35 13.89
N LYS A 89 -13.41 12.06 13.38
CA LYS A 89 -12.40 13.08 13.06
C LYS A 89 -11.93 12.92 11.62
N ALA A 90 -11.80 14.03 10.93
CA ALA A 90 -11.28 14.06 9.57
C ALA A 90 -9.75 13.95 9.56
N TYR A 91 -9.22 13.16 8.63
CA TYR A 91 -7.79 13.00 8.37
C TYR A 91 -7.55 12.99 6.85
N MET A 92 -6.39 13.49 6.42
CA MET A 92 -5.85 13.11 5.10
C MET A 92 -5.39 11.66 5.15
N VAL A 93 -5.65 10.86 4.11
CA VAL A 93 -5.31 9.43 4.07
C VAL A 93 -3.83 9.19 4.37
N GLY A 94 -2.95 10.02 3.81
CA GLY A 94 -1.52 9.95 4.04
C GLY A 94 -1.10 10.22 5.48
N ASP A 95 -1.69 11.23 6.11
CA ASP A 95 -1.41 11.58 7.51
C ASP A 95 -1.95 10.51 8.47
N LEU A 96 -3.13 9.97 8.18
CA LEU A 96 -3.69 8.83 8.91
C LEU A 96 -2.78 7.61 8.78
N THR A 97 -2.30 7.33 7.57
CA THR A 97 -1.35 6.24 7.34
C THR A 97 -0.09 6.44 8.19
N SER A 98 0.48 7.65 8.20
CA SER A 98 1.67 7.96 9.00
C SER A 98 1.43 7.83 10.51
N SER A 99 0.22 8.16 11.01
CA SER A 99 -0.08 8.08 12.45
C SER A 99 -0.37 6.66 12.92
N LEU A 100 -0.82 5.78 12.02
CA LEU A 100 -1.15 4.37 12.31
C LEU A 100 0.01 3.40 12.13
N CYS A 101 1.15 3.86 11.58
CA CYS A 101 2.35 3.08 11.38
C CYS A 101 2.77 2.30 12.63
N HIS A 102 3.17 1.04 12.45
CA HIS A 102 3.69 0.19 13.50
C HIS A 102 5.11 -0.28 13.15
N SER A 103 5.92 -0.62 14.16
CA SER A 103 7.33 -0.98 13.96
C SER A 103 7.57 -2.42 13.50
N LYS A 104 6.54 -3.27 13.56
CA LYS A 104 6.69 -4.73 13.34
C LYS A 104 5.72 -5.34 12.33
N GLU A 105 4.62 -4.68 12.02
CA GLU A 105 3.55 -5.28 11.21
C GLU A 105 2.93 -4.25 10.28
N ILE A 106 2.51 -4.73 9.11
CA ILE A 106 1.69 -3.98 8.17
C ILE A 106 0.27 -3.92 8.75
N ARG A 107 -0.31 -2.72 8.70
CA ARG A 107 -1.70 -2.47 9.11
C ARG A 107 -2.53 -2.07 7.91
N PHE A 108 -3.84 -2.03 8.11
CA PHE A 108 -4.78 -1.75 7.03
C PHE A 108 -5.82 -0.73 7.45
N ILE A 109 -6.23 0.12 6.51
CA ILE A 109 -7.39 0.99 6.67
C ILE A 109 -8.44 0.50 5.69
N LYS A 110 -9.57 0.03 6.22
CA LYS A 110 -10.74 -0.39 5.46
C LYS A 110 -11.59 0.85 5.15
N ILE A 111 -11.78 1.13 3.87
CA ILE A 111 -12.53 2.29 3.38
C ILE A 111 -14.00 1.90 3.19
N ASN A 112 -14.88 2.72 3.76
CA ASN A 112 -16.33 2.55 3.77
C ASN A 112 -16.76 1.12 4.17
N PRO A 113 -16.24 0.55 5.27
CA PRO A 113 -16.50 -0.84 5.58
C PRO A 113 -17.96 -1.09 5.96
N ILE A 114 -18.43 -2.30 5.67
CA ILE A 114 -19.75 -2.80 6.07
C ILE A 114 -19.55 -4.00 6.97
N LEU A 115 -20.18 -3.99 8.15
CA LEU A 115 -20.24 -5.15 9.01
C LEU A 115 -21.24 -6.15 8.42
N PHE A 116 -20.72 -7.19 7.76
CA PHE A 116 -21.49 -8.22 7.09
C PHE A 116 -21.73 -9.40 8.03
N LYS A 117 -22.97 -9.88 8.09
CA LYS A 117 -23.37 -11.08 8.82
C LYS A 117 -23.25 -12.30 7.91
N SER A 118 -22.30 -13.17 8.22
CA SER A 118 -22.21 -14.52 7.67
C SER A 118 -22.90 -15.51 8.62
N GLU A 119 -23.17 -16.73 8.14
CA GLU A 119 -23.86 -17.79 8.91
C GLU A 119 -23.30 -17.99 10.34
N ASP A 120 -21.98 -17.97 10.51
CA ASP A 120 -21.31 -18.25 11.81
C ASP A 120 -20.59 -17.05 12.45
N SER A 121 -20.47 -15.91 11.75
CA SER A 121 -19.68 -14.77 12.25
C SER A 121 -20.03 -13.46 11.55
N SER A 122 -19.63 -12.35 12.18
CA SER A 122 -19.64 -11.03 11.53
C SER A 122 -18.25 -10.66 11.04
N THR A 123 -18.16 -10.09 9.85
CA THR A 123 -16.89 -9.68 9.22
C THR A 123 -17.02 -8.30 8.59
N LEU A 124 -15.95 -7.52 8.62
CA LEU A 124 -15.91 -6.20 7.96
C LEU A 124 -15.47 -6.37 6.51
N LEU A 125 -16.42 -6.26 5.59
CA LEU A 125 -16.16 -6.09 4.17
C LEU A 125 -15.78 -4.64 3.89
N HIS A 126 -15.02 -4.36 2.84
CA HIS A 126 -14.56 -3.01 2.48
C HIS A 126 -14.70 -2.70 0.98
N GLU A 127 -14.88 -1.42 0.65
CA GLU A 127 -14.93 -0.96 -0.75
C GLU A 127 -13.53 -0.80 -1.35
N GLN A 128 -12.60 -0.35 -0.50
CA GLN A 128 -11.19 -0.18 -0.81
C GLN A 128 -10.40 -0.44 0.47
N ILE A 129 -9.14 -0.85 0.31
CA ILE A 129 -8.21 -0.96 1.42
C ILE A 129 -6.96 -0.15 1.14
N VAL A 130 -6.50 0.58 2.15
CA VAL A 130 -5.24 1.31 2.16
C VAL A 130 -4.27 0.55 3.06
N VAL A 131 -3.06 0.33 2.57
CA VAL A 131 -2.00 -0.41 3.25
C VAL A 131 -1.14 0.57 4.02
N VAL A 132 -1.00 0.33 5.32
CA VAL A 132 -0.15 1.10 6.21
C VAL A 132 1.19 0.38 6.34
N PRO A 133 2.29 0.93 5.78
CA PRO A 133 3.59 0.29 5.81
C PRO A 133 4.15 0.22 7.24
N ILE A 134 5.12 -0.66 7.43
CA ILE A 134 5.93 -0.72 8.66
C ILE A 134 6.84 0.51 8.68
N LYS A 135 6.88 1.21 9.80
CA LYS A 135 7.91 2.23 10.04
C LYS A 135 9.05 1.57 10.79
N ASP A 136 10.09 1.19 10.05
CA ASP A 136 11.24 0.51 10.64
C ASP A 136 11.96 1.44 11.61
N SER A 137 12.13 1.00 12.85
CA SER A 137 12.74 1.80 13.91
C SER A 137 14.24 1.99 13.72
N LEU A 138 14.91 1.06 13.02
CA LEU A 138 16.35 1.10 12.83
C LEU A 138 16.76 2.09 11.74
N THR A 139 16.10 2.02 10.59
CA THR A 139 16.41 2.83 9.40
C THR A 139 15.54 4.09 9.30
N GLY A 140 14.40 4.11 10.01
CA GLY A 140 13.39 5.15 9.90
C GLY A 140 12.59 5.11 8.59
N LYS A 141 12.73 4.04 7.80
CA LYS A 141 12.10 3.90 6.47
C LYS A 141 10.73 3.26 6.54
N SER A 142 9.91 3.51 5.53
CA SER A 142 8.62 2.84 5.34
C SER A 142 8.84 1.57 4.51
N ILE A 143 8.45 0.40 5.03
CA ILE A 143 8.73 -0.91 4.42
C ILE A 143 7.45 -1.76 4.35
N LEU A 144 7.30 -2.55 3.29
CA LEU A 144 6.20 -3.48 3.02
C LEU A 144 6.57 -4.95 3.21
N THR A 145 7.73 -5.19 3.82
CA THR A 145 8.30 -6.51 4.11
C THR A 145 8.87 -6.50 5.53
N SER A 146 9.30 -7.65 6.04
CA SER A 146 9.77 -7.72 7.43
C SER A 146 11.01 -6.83 7.64
N PRO A 147 11.15 -6.12 8.76
CA PRO A 147 12.35 -5.33 9.07
C PRO A 147 13.66 -6.13 8.98
N GLU A 148 13.62 -7.43 9.26
CA GLU A 148 14.78 -8.31 9.12
C GLU A 148 15.32 -8.41 7.68
N GLU A 149 14.47 -8.13 6.68
CA GLU A 149 14.81 -8.15 5.25
C GLU A 149 15.31 -6.76 4.77
N GLY A 150 15.30 -5.76 5.65
CA GLY A 150 15.61 -4.36 5.36
C GLY A 150 17.07 -3.94 5.56
N MET A 151 18.02 -4.85 5.81
CA MET A 151 19.41 -4.46 6.14
C MET A 151 20.09 -3.61 5.04
N ALA A 152 19.72 -3.81 3.76
CA ALA A 152 20.23 -2.99 2.65
C ALA A 152 19.86 -1.50 2.77
N LEU A 153 18.83 -1.16 3.55
CA LEU A 153 18.32 0.20 3.72
C LEU A 153 19.18 1.06 4.66
N LEU A 154 20.08 0.45 5.44
CA LEU A 154 20.99 1.16 6.34
C LEU A 154 21.91 2.15 5.59
N ALA A 155 22.16 1.91 4.30
CA ALA A 155 22.99 2.78 3.48
C ALA A 155 22.31 4.11 3.11
N ILE A 156 20.98 4.19 3.17
CA ILE A 156 20.22 5.38 2.75
C ILE A 156 19.81 6.18 3.98
N LYS A 157 20.46 7.33 4.21
CA LYS A 157 20.09 8.22 5.32
C LYS A 157 18.74 8.90 5.05
N SER A 158 17.87 8.92 6.05
CA SER A 158 16.56 9.61 5.96
C SER A 158 16.69 11.12 5.78
N GLU A 159 17.83 11.71 6.14
CA GLU A 159 18.12 13.13 5.92
C GLU A 159 18.34 13.45 4.44
N ASP A 160 18.97 12.55 3.68
CA ASP A 160 19.21 12.76 2.25
C ASP A 160 17.91 12.68 1.44
N GLU A 161 17.01 11.75 1.80
CA GLU A 161 15.66 11.70 1.22
C GLU A 161 14.90 13.00 1.47
N LYS A 162 14.91 13.50 2.72
CA LYS A 162 14.26 14.77 3.06
C LYS A 162 14.87 15.95 2.31
N ARG A 163 16.21 16.02 2.24
CA ARG A 163 16.94 17.08 1.54
C ARG A 163 16.56 17.15 0.06
N LEU A 164 16.38 15.99 -0.57
CA LEU A 164 16.02 15.89 -1.99
C LEU A 164 14.51 15.87 -2.22
N GLY A 165 13.70 15.88 -1.15
CA GLY A 165 12.25 15.79 -1.24
C GLY A 165 11.77 14.44 -1.81
N MET A 166 12.51 13.36 -1.58
CA MET A 166 12.14 12.02 -2.01
C MET A 166 11.32 11.31 -0.94
N GLU A 167 10.27 10.63 -1.39
CA GLU A 167 9.40 9.79 -0.57
C GLU A 167 9.49 8.37 -1.11
N ILE A 168 10.11 7.47 -0.32
CA ILE A 168 10.38 6.10 -0.74
C ILE A 168 9.71 5.10 0.20
N VAL A 169 8.94 4.17 -0.37
CA VAL A 169 8.44 2.98 0.34
C VAL A 169 9.14 1.75 -0.22
N PHE A 170 9.72 0.93 0.66
CA PHE A 170 10.53 -0.21 0.24
C PHE A 170 9.76 -1.53 0.29
N TYR A 171 10.03 -2.40 -0.67
CA TYR A 171 9.64 -3.80 -0.65
C TYR A 171 10.89 -4.65 -0.92
N CYS A 172 11.29 -5.50 0.03
CA CYS A 172 12.51 -6.30 -0.11
C CYS A 172 12.19 -7.77 -0.40
N LEU A 173 12.77 -8.32 -1.46
CA LEU A 173 12.73 -9.74 -1.75
C LEU A 173 14.15 -10.30 -1.69
N THR A 174 14.37 -11.27 -0.79
CA THR A 174 15.69 -11.88 -0.57
C THR A 174 15.60 -13.40 -0.61
N ASN A 175 16.73 -14.06 -0.87
CA ASN A 175 16.82 -15.52 -0.83
C ASN A 175 16.64 -16.16 0.56
N LYS A 176 16.69 -15.38 1.65
CA LYS A 176 16.71 -15.90 3.04
C LYS A 176 15.55 -16.86 3.34
N ASN A 177 14.40 -16.66 2.71
CA ASN A 177 13.17 -17.43 2.93
C ASN A 177 12.69 -18.20 1.68
N LEU A 178 13.55 -18.36 0.67
CA LEU A 178 13.21 -19.10 -0.55
C LEU A 178 13.74 -20.54 -0.46
N PRO A 179 12.96 -21.53 -0.88
CA PRO A 179 13.39 -22.94 -0.93
C PRO A 179 14.40 -23.16 -2.05
N ASP A 180 15.19 -24.22 -1.90
CA ASP A 180 16.21 -24.63 -2.87
C ASP A 180 15.60 -25.32 -4.11
N THR A 181 14.39 -25.88 -3.98
CA THR A 181 13.69 -26.57 -5.07
C THR A 181 13.03 -25.58 -6.02
N PHE A 182 13.24 -25.78 -7.32
CA PHE A 182 12.76 -24.85 -8.35
C PHE A 182 11.22 -24.67 -8.34
N GLU A 183 10.46 -25.77 -8.22
CA GLU A 183 8.99 -25.73 -8.27
C GLU A 183 8.39 -24.97 -7.08
N GLU A 184 8.86 -25.23 -5.86
CA GLU A 184 8.37 -24.53 -4.66
C GLU A 184 8.80 -23.05 -4.69
N ARG A 185 10.00 -22.78 -5.20
CA ARG A 185 10.54 -21.42 -5.37
C ARG A 185 9.70 -20.62 -6.36
N GLU A 186 9.36 -21.19 -7.52
CA GLU A 186 8.47 -20.57 -8.51
C GLU A 186 7.10 -20.25 -7.88
N GLY A 187 6.53 -21.20 -7.14
CA GLY A 187 5.28 -21.00 -6.42
C GLY A 187 5.33 -19.79 -5.49
N ILE A 188 6.37 -19.69 -4.65
CA ILE A 188 6.54 -18.58 -3.70
C ILE A 188 6.80 -17.25 -4.41
N LEU A 189 7.60 -17.23 -5.48
CA LEU A 189 7.84 -16.03 -6.27
C LEU A 189 6.53 -15.53 -6.90
N ASN A 190 5.72 -16.42 -7.45
CA ASN A 190 4.38 -16.09 -7.96
C ASN A 190 3.46 -15.53 -6.86
N GLU A 191 3.53 -16.06 -5.64
CA GLU A 191 2.81 -15.47 -4.51
C GLU A 191 3.30 -14.07 -4.17
N LYS A 192 4.61 -13.84 -4.20
CA LYS A 192 5.23 -12.54 -3.94
C LYS A 192 4.90 -11.50 -5.01
N ILE A 193 4.79 -11.92 -6.27
CA ILE A 193 4.30 -11.08 -7.36
C ILE A 193 2.86 -10.63 -7.10
N ASN A 194 2.00 -11.55 -6.67
CA ASN A 194 0.61 -11.24 -6.33
C ASN A 194 0.51 -10.33 -5.10
N GLU A 195 1.35 -10.57 -4.09
CA GLU A 195 1.44 -9.73 -2.88
C GLU A 195 1.88 -8.30 -3.23
N LEU A 196 2.96 -8.13 -4.00
CA LEU A 196 3.43 -6.83 -4.45
C LEU A 196 2.38 -6.12 -5.31
N SER A 197 1.72 -6.83 -6.23
CA SER A 197 0.63 -6.26 -7.01
C SER A 197 -0.54 -5.79 -6.14
N PHE A 198 -0.81 -6.49 -5.04
CA PHE A 198 -1.82 -6.08 -4.08
C PHE A 198 -1.38 -4.82 -3.33
N TYR A 199 -0.18 -4.79 -2.75
CA TYR A 199 0.30 -3.67 -1.94
C TYR A 199 0.59 -2.41 -2.76
N SER A 200 1.27 -2.51 -3.90
CA SER A 200 1.67 -1.36 -4.72
C SER A 200 0.50 -0.45 -5.08
N SER A 201 -0.66 -1.04 -5.36
CA SER A 201 -1.88 -0.33 -5.73
C SER A 201 -2.67 0.23 -4.55
N ARG A 202 -2.15 0.11 -3.31
CA ARG A 202 -2.88 0.40 -2.06
C ARG A 202 -2.07 1.17 -1.02
N VAL A 203 -0.80 1.44 -1.28
CA VAL A 203 0.07 2.23 -0.40
C VAL A 203 0.03 3.69 -0.84
N PRO A 204 -0.33 4.62 0.05
CA PRO A 204 -0.30 6.04 -0.25
C PRO A 204 1.13 6.57 -0.11
N ILE A 205 1.63 7.24 -1.14
CA ILE A 205 2.98 7.83 -1.14
C ILE A 205 2.85 9.33 -1.33
N LYS A 206 3.42 10.09 -0.39
CA LYS A 206 3.38 11.54 -0.42
C LYS A 206 4.06 12.06 -1.69
N LYS A 207 3.47 13.07 -2.32
CA LYS A 207 4.07 13.73 -3.48
C LYS A 207 5.31 14.50 -3.05
N GLY A 208 6.43 14.23 -3.70
CA GLY A 208 7.72 14.90 -3.51
C GLY A 208 8.38 15.24 -4.84
N SER A 209 9.67 15.55 -4.80
CA SER A 209 10.52 15.61 -6.00
C SER A 209 10.60 14.25 -6.69
N GLY A 210 10.55 13.18 -5.89
CA GLY A 210 10.36 11.82 -6.36
C GLY A 210 9.52 11.01 -5.37
N SER A 211 8.54 10.26 -5.89
CA SER A 211 7.61 9.46 -5.09
C SER A 211 7.66 8.03 -5.62
N ILE A 212 8.31 7.15 -4.84
CA ILE A 212 8.79 5.87 -5.34
C ILE A 212 8.38 4.74 -4.40
N LEU A 213 7.87 3.65 -4.98
CA LEU A 213 7.92 2.35 -4.35
C LEU A 213 9.14 1.59 -4.89
N CYS A 214 10.14 1.39 -4.04
CA CYS A 214 11.42 0.79 -4.39
C CYS A 214 11.42 -0.71 -4.05
N VAL A 215 11.52 -1.55 -5.07
CA VAL A 215 11.57 -3.00 -4.92
C VAL A 215 13.02 -3.45 -4.96
N ILE A 216 13.56 -3.89 -3.82
CA ILE A 216 14.92 -4.43 -3.75
C ILE A 216 14.84 -5.92 -4.02
N LEU A 217 15.49 -6.36 -5.10
CA LEU A 217 15.63 -7.74 -5.50
C LEU A 217 17.04 -8.21 -5.17
N ASN A 218 17.14 -9.17 -4.28
CA ASN A 218 18.38 -9.86 -3.96
C ASN A 218 18.15 -11.37 -4.11
N LEU A 219 18.00 -11.78 -5.38
CA LEU A 219 17.80 -13.18 -5.76
C LEU A 219 19.11 -13.78 -6.28
N GLU A 220 19.24 -15.11 -6.26
CA GLU A 220 20.49 -15.78 -6.68
C GLU A 220 20.78 -15.62 -8.18
N ASN A 221 19.73 -15.46 -8.98
CA ASN A 221 19.82 -15.44 -10.43
C ASN A 221 19.16 -14.19 -11.01
N SER A 222 19.91 -13.46 -11.84
CA SER A 222 19.43 -12.26 -12.54
C SER A 222 18.26 -12.54 -13.51
N MET A 223 18.11 -13.78 -13.97
CA MET A 223 16.96 -14.22 -14.75
C MET A 223 15.67 -14.22 -13.91
N GLU A 224 15.74 -14.65 -12.64
CA GLU A 224 14.60 -14.61 -11.72
C GLU A 224 14.22 -13.16 -11.40
N GLU A 225 15.21 -12.30 -11.15
CA GLU A 225 14.97 -10.87 -10.93
C GLU A 225 14.29 -10.24 -12.13
N THR A 226 14.79 -10.53 -13.34
CA THR A 226 14.20 -10.03 -14.60
C THR A 226 12.78 -10.54 -14.80
N ALA A 227 12.49 -11.80 -14.45
CA ALA A 227 11.14 -12.36 -14.51
C ALA A 227 10.20 -11.77 -13.43
N PHE A 228 10.76 -11.29 -12.32
CA PHE A 228 9.99 -10.62 -11.26
C PHE A 228 9.58 -9.19 -11.67
N ILE A 229 10.45 -8.47 -12.38
CA ILE A 229 10.22 -7.08 -12.81
C ILE A 229 9.04 -7.00 -13.78
N ARG A 230 8.04 -6.17 -13.40
CA ARG A 230 6.83 -5.92 -14.17
C ARG A 230 6.33 -4.50 -13.91
N ASN A 231 5.43 -4.02 -14.77
CA ASN A 231 4.67 -2.80 -14.51
C ASN A 231 3.53 -3.10 -13.53
N TYR A 232 3.65 -2.61 -12.30
CA TYR A 232 2.57 -2.65 -11.31
C TYR A 232 1.87 -1.30 -11.21
N ARG A 233 0.58 -1.31 -10.85
CA ARG A 233 -0.20 -0.09 -10.66
C ARG A 233 0.06 0.47 -9.26
N THR A 234 0.29 1.76 -9.16
CA THR A 234 0.40 2.49 -7.89
C THR A 234 -0.95 3.02 -7.43
N LEU A 235 -1.09 3.37 -6.13
CA LEU A 235 -2.28 4.03 -5.60
C LEU A 235 -2.45 5.42 -6.19
N ASP A 236 -1.38 6.21 -6.10
CA ASP A 236 -1.32 7.60 -6.57
C ASP A 236 -0.70 7.70 -7.97
N ASN A 237 -1.24 8.58 -8.80
CA ASN A 237 -0.81 8.73 -10.20
C ASN A 237 0.60 9.35 -10.35
N HIS A 238 1.12 10.03 -9.32
CA HIS A 238 2.47 10.61 -9.30
C HIS A 238 3.53 9.66 -8.75
N SER A 239 3.13 8.46 -8.34
CA SER A 239 4.03 7.48 -7.74
C SER A 239 4.43 6.44 -8.78
N ASP A 240 5.73 6.15 -8.87
CA ASP A 240 6.28 5.11 -9.75
C ASP A 240 6.92 3.97 -8.94
N ILE A 241 7.23 2.89 -9.64
CA ILE A 241 7.90 1.72 -9.09
C ILE A 241 9.23 1.53 -9.81
N ILE A 242 10.29 1.37 -9.04
CA ILE A 242 11.62 1.00 -9.54
C ILE A 242 12.08 -0.29 -8.87
N PHE A 243 12.99 -0.98 -9.53
CA PHE A 243 13.57 -2.23 -9.08
C PHE A 243 15.07 -2.06 -8.97
N VAL A 244 15.62 -2.40 -7.81
CA VAL A 244 17.07 -2.44 -7.57
C VAL A 244 17.49 -3.90 -7.56
N THR A 245 18.29 -4.30 -8.54
CA THR A 245 18.76 -5.68 -8.69
C THR A 245 19.97 -5.97 -7.79
N SER A 246 20.32 -7.25 -7.62
CA SER A 246 21.56 -7.67 -6.93
C SER A 246 22.84 -7.08 -7.56
N GLU A 247 22.83 -6.86 -8.88
CA GLU A 247 23.90 -6.16 -9.61
C GLU A 247 23.91 -4.62 -9.41
N LEU A 248 23.12 -4.10 -8.47
CA LEU A 248 22.96 -2.66 -8.18
C LEU A 248 22.46 -1.86 -9.39
N LYS A 249 21.70 -2.47 -10.30
CA LYS A 249 21.07 -1.74 -11.41
C LYS A 249 19.69 -1.25 -10.99
N ILE A 250 19.36 -0.02 -11.34
CA ILE A 250 18.01 0.53 -11.18
C ILE A 250 17.25 0.30 -12.49
N LYS A 251 16.18 -0.48 -12.42
CA LYS A 251 15.32 -0.81 -13.56
C LYS A 251 13.90 -0.35 -13.32
N THR A 252 13.22 -0.02 -14.41
CA THR A 252 11.78 0.25 -14.44
C THR A 252 11.00 -1.05 -14.70
N GLY A 253 9.66 -0.99 -14.61
CA GLY A 253 8.81 -2.17 -14.87
C GLY A 253 8.82 -2.67 -16.32
N ASP A 254 9.29 -1.85 -17.26
CA ASP A 254 9.57 -2.19 -18.67
C ASP A 254 11.04 -2.55 -18.93
N LEU A 255 11.81 -2.84 -17.87
CA LEU A 255 13.22 -3.24 -17.90
C LEU A 255 14.19 -2.16 -18.41
N HIS A 256 13.73 -0.93 -18.62
CA HIS A 256 14.60 0.19 -18.93
C HIS A 256 15.50 0.49 -17.72
N GLN A 257 16.79 0.69 -17.98
CA GLN A 257 17.76 0.98 -16.93
C GLN A 257 17.90 2.49 -16.73
N ILE A 258 17.69 2.94 -15.50
CA ILE A 258 18.00 4.31 -15.08
C ILE A 258 19.48 4.33 -14.70
N ASN A 259 20.29 4.95 -15.56
CA ASN A 259 21.72 5.07 -15.31
C ASN A 259 21.99 6.10 -14.23
N TYR A 260 22.88 5.76 -13.30
CA TYR A 260 23.24 6.62 -12.19
C TYR A 260 24.74 6.48 -11.90
N ASP A 261 25.29 7.51 -11.25
CA ASP A 261 26.66 7.46 -10.72
C ASP A 261 26.58 7.17 -9.22
N GLY A 262 27.17 6.07 -8.76
CA GLY A 262 27.14 5.64 -7.37
C GLY A 262 28.06 6.44 -6.43
N ASN A 263 28.76 7.46 -6.94
CA ASN A 263 29.71 8.25 -6.17
C ASN A 263 29.09 9.05 -5.01
N SER A 264 27.81 9.41 -5.10
CA SER A 264 27.08 10.17 -4.08
C SER A 264 25.58 9.87 -4.11
N ILE A 265 24.84 10.27 -3.06
CA ILE A 265 23.37 10.13 -3.06
C ILE A 265 22.71 10.99 -4.13
N ASP A 266 23.21 12.21 -4.38
CA ASP A 266 22.68 13.09 -5.41
C ASP A 266 22.75 12.44 -6.79
N THR A 267 23.86 11.77 -7.07
CA THR A 267 24.09 11.07 -8.35
C THR A 267 23.31 9.76 -8.48
N ILE A 268 22.69 9.27 -7.40
CA ILE A 268 21.71 8.16 -7.41
C ILE A 268 20.28 8.70 -7.57
N PHE A 269 19.92 9.74 -6.81
CA PHE A 269 18.55 10.23 -6.72
C PHE A 269 18.15 11.17 -7.86
N MET A 270 19.06 12.00 -8.37
CA MET A 270 18.73 12.92 -9.48
C MET A 270 18.29 12.18 -10.75
N PRO A 271 18.98 11.11 -11.21
CA PRO A 271 18.52 10.35 -12.37
C PRO A 271 17.11 9.77 -12.22
N ILE A 272 16.73 9.35 -11.01
CA ILE A 272 15.37 8.84 -10.72
C ILE A 272 14.34 9.97 -10.84
N ILE A 273 14.65 11.12 -10.23
CA ILE A 273 13.77 12.30 -10.24
C ILE A 273 13.57 12.82 -11.66
N ASP A 274 14.64 12.94 -12.44
CA ASP A 274 14.59 13.41 -13.82
C ASP A 274 13.80 12.45 -14.71
N TRP A 275 13.97 11.15 -14.50
CA TRP A 275 13.18 10.13 -15.18
C TRP A 275 11.68 10.27 -14.87
N GLN A 276 11.27 10.43 -13.61
CA GLN A 276 9.85 10.62 -13.27
C GLN A 276 9.28 11.88 -13.94
N ARG A 277 10.02 13.01 -13.89
CA ARG A 277 9.60 14.27 -14.52
C ARG A 277 9.44 14.15 -16.04
N SER A 278 10.32 13.39 -16.69
CA SER A 278 10.25 13.19 -18.15
C SER A 278 8.94 12.53 -18.58
N LYS A 279 8.39 11.63 -17.75
CA LYS A 279 7.10 10.98 -18.01
C LYS A 279 5.93 11.95 -17.89
N GLU A 280 5.93 12.82 -16.88
CA GLU A 280 4.89 13.84 -16.70
C GLU A 280 4.83 14.79 -17.90
N LEU A 281 5.99 15.19 -18.42
CA LEU A 281 6.09 16.06 -19.60
C LEU A 281 5.54 15.37 -20.86
N CYS A 282 5.93 14.11 -21.11
CA CYS A 282 5.44 13.32 -22.25
C CYS A 282 3.93 13.05 -22.19
N ALA A 283 3.37 12.86 -20.99
CA ALA A 283 1.92 12.68 -20.81
C ALA A 283 1.14 13.97 -21.13
N ASN A 284 1.67 15.14 -20.73
CA ASN A 284 1.03 16.43 -20.96
C ASN A 284 1.13 16.89 -22.42
N SER A 285 2.16 16.51 -23.16
CA SER A 285 2.26 16.81 -24.60
C SER A 285 1.23 16.06 -25.45
N ASN A 286 0.78 14.88 -25.01
CA ASN A 286 -0.24 14.08 -25.72
C ASN A 286 -1.69 14.54 -25.44
N LEU A 287 -1.89 15.49 -24.52
CA LEU A 287 -3.20 16.11 -24.24
C LEU A 287 -3.46 17.38 -25.06
N HIS A 288 -2.49 17.82 -25.88
CA HIS A 288 -2.58 19.00 -26.73
C HIS A 288 -2.62 18.68 -28.25
N LEU A 289 -2.94 17.43 -28.60
CA LEU A 289 -3.27 16.98 -29.97
C LEU A 289 -4.73 16.50 -30.01
#